data_AF-A0A8T4AJF3-F1
#
_entry.id   AF-A0A8T4AJF3-F1
#
_cell.length_a   1.000
_cell.length_b   1.000
_cell.length_c   1.000
_cell.angle_alpha   90.00
_cell.angle_beta   90.00
_cell.angle_gamma   90.00
#
_symmetry.space_group_name_H-M   'P 1'
#
loop_
_entity.id
_entity.type
_entity.pdbx_description
1 polymer ?
#
loop_
_entity_poly.entity_id
_entity_poly.type
_entity_poly.pdbx_seq_one_letter_code
_entity_poly.pdbx_strand_id
1 'polypeptide(L)'
;MIWVDYIIIAVIVVSTVISLVRGFVQQVISLVSWLLAFGLALRFGPNLSLHLTQYITLEPARQALAFFLIFIAVVLTGAIIGFIASKLISVVHLSLGDRLLGLIFGVARGVIIVLTITFFVGISPLAEEVWWEQSMLLGYSRELLVIVLNWMPDNFSEGLFQRLRSL
;
A
#
# COMPACT_ATOMS: atom_id res chain seq x y z
N MET A 1 -12.94 24.68 2.05
CA MET A 1 -12.46 23.29 2.17
C MET A 1 -13.51 22.52 2.94
N ILE A 2 -13.86 21.35 2.44
CA ILE A 2 -14.90 20.49 2.99
C ILE A 2 -14.28 19.29 3.70
N TRP A 3 -15.11 18.45 4.32
CA TRP A 3 -14.65 17.29 5.09
C TRP A 3 -13.76 16.33 4.28
N VAL A 4 -13.98 16.21 2.97
CA VAL A 4 -13.13 15.42 2.06
C VAL A 4 -11.69 15.93 2.01
N ASP A 5 -11.49 17.26 1.97
CA ASP A 5 -10.14 17.85 1.95
C ASP A 5 -9.39 17.49 3.24
N TYR A 6 -10.07 17.54 4.39
CA TYR A 6 -9.49 17.16 5.67
C TYR A 6 -9.13 15.67 5.74
N ILE A 7 -9.91 14.79 5.12
CA ILE A 7 -9.58 13.37 5.01
C ILE A 7 -8.33 13.16 4.16
N ILE A 8 -8.24 13.83 3.00
CA ILE A 8 -7.07 13.74 2.11
C ILE A 8 -5.81 14.19 2.85
N ILE A 9 -5.87 15.33 3.53
CA ILE A 9 -4.76 15.84 4.35
C ILE A 9 -4.42 14.85 5.46
N ALA A 10 -5.42 14.34 6.19
CA ALA A 10 -5.20 13.40 7.27
C ALA A 10 -4.50 12.12 6.78
N VAL A 11 -4.91 11.55 5.64
CA VAL A 11 -4.27 10.38 5.04
C VAL A 11 -2.80 10.65 4.72
N ILE A 12 -2.48 11.78 4.09
CA ILE A 12 -1.11 12.15 3.74
C ILE A 12 -0.28 12.38 5.01
N VAL A 13 -0.80 13.13 5.98
CA VAL A 13 -0.11 13.44 7.24
C VAL A 13 0.15 12.17 8.04
N VAL A 14 -0.87 11.32 8.24
CA VAL A 14 -0.70 10.04 8.96
C VAL A 14 0.31 9.16 8.24
N SER A 15 0.23 9.05 6.91
CA SER A 15 1.19 8.29 6.13
C SER A 15 2.63 8.80 6.28
N THR A 16 2.79 10.12 6.26
CA THR A 16 4.08 10.81 6.42
C THR A 16 4.64 10.61 7.82
N VAL A 17 3.83 10.82 8.87
CA VAL A 17 4.25 10.67 10.28
C VAL A 17 4.66 9.23 10.57
N ILE A 18 3.86 8.23 10.14
CA ILE A 18 4.21 6.82 10.32
C ILE A 18 5.56 6.51 9.64
N SER A 19 5.79 7.06 8.45
CA SER A 19 7.01 6.78 7.68
C SER A 19 8.23 7.52 8.22
N LEU A 20 8.03 8.73 8.78
CA LEU A 20 9.06 9.49 9.48
C LEU A 20 9.50 8.76 10.76
N VAL A 21 8.57 8.18 11.51
CA VAL A 21 8.86 7.44 12.75
C VAL A 21 9.54 6.10 12.46
N ARG A 22 9.08 5.37 11.44
CA ARG A 22 9.63 4.04 11.07
C ARG A 22 10.95 4.13 10.31
N GLY A 23 11.17 5.22 9.57
CA GLY A 23 12.32 5.37 8.68
C GLY A 23 12.15 4.65 7.35
N PHE A 24 12.89 5.07 6.33
CA PHE A 24 12.84 4.52 4.97
C PHE A 24 13.23 3.04 4.93
N VAL A 25 14.32 2.66 5.60
CA VAL A 25 14.84 1.29 5.54
C VAL A 25 13.85 0.29 6.10
N GLN A 26 13.16 0.62 7.19
CA GLN A 26 12.12 -0.27 7.73
C GLN A 26 10.94 -0.40 6.76
N GLN A 27 10.57 0.68 6.04
CA GLN A 27 9.51 0.64 5.04
C GLN A 27 9.89 -0.25 3.84
N VAL A 28 11.11 -0.13 3.32
CA VAL A 28 11.61 -0.96 2.22
C VAL A 28 11.68 -2.43 2.63
N ILE A 29 12.26 -2.73 3.80
CA ILE A 29 12.34 -4.12 4.29
C ILE A 29 10.94 -4.70 4.49
N SER A 30 10.00 -3.91 5.01
CA SER A 30 8.60 -4.32 5.12
C SER A 30 8.03 -4.67 3.74
N LEU A 31 8.13 -3.78 2.75
CA LEU A 31 7.63 -4.05 1.39
C LEU A 31 8.25 -5.31 0.77
N VAL A 32 9.56 -5.45 0.85
CA VAL A 32 10.27 -6.63 0.34
C VAL A 32 9.82 -7.89 1.06
N SER A 33 9.64 -7.84 2.39
CA SER A 33 9.16 -8.99 3.16
C SER A 33 7.76 -9.43 2.77
N TRP A 34 6.87 -8.51 2.41
CA TRP A 34 5.52 -8.84 1.92
C TRP A 34 5.58 -9.56 0.56
N LEU A 35 6.40 -9.06 -0.37
CA LEU A 35 6.60 -9.70 -1.68
C LEU A 35 7.22 -11.10 -1.52
N LEU A 36 8.25 -11.21 -0.68
CA LEU A 36 8.88 -12.49 -0.37
C LEU A 36 7.92 -13.44 0.34
N ALA A 37 7.12 -12.96 1.29
CA ALA A 37 6.14 -13.77 2.00
C ALA A 37 5.12 -14.36 1.04
N PHE A 38 4.60 -13.56 0.10
CA PHE A 38 3.67 -14.05 -0.91
C PHE A 38 4.33 -15.09 -1.83
N GLY A 39 5.52 -14.79 -2.38
CA GLY A 39 6.24 -15.71 -3.27
C GLY A 39 6.64 -17.02 -2.59
N LEU A 40 7.14 -16.96 -1.36
CA LEU A 40 7.52 -18.14 -0.58
C LEU A 40 6.29 -18.94 -0.13
N ALA A 41 5.21 -18.29 0.28
CA ALA A 41 3.99 -18.97 0.67
C ALA A 41 3.32 -19.68 -0.52
N LEU A 42 3.33 -19.09 -1.72
CA LEU A 42 2.88 -19.78 -2.94
C LEU A 42 3.77 -20.98 -3.30
N ARG A 43 5.10 -20.83 -3.19
CA ARG A 43 6.06 -21.87 -3.57
C ARG A 43 6.11 -23.03 -2.59
N PHE A 44 6.10 -22.74 -1.30
CA PHE A 44 6.32 -23.73 -0.23
C PHE A 44 5.04 -24.12 0.50
N GLY A 45 3.94 -23.36 0.36
CA GLY A 45 2.64 -23.66 0.95
C GLY A 45 2.11 -25.06 0.60
N PRO A 46 2.16 -25.51 -0.67
CA PRO A 46 1.74 -26.86 -1.03
C PRO A 46 2.50 -27.96 -0.28
N ASN A 47 3.83 -27.83 -0.16
CA ASN A 47 4.68 -28.79 0.56
C ASN A 47 4.36 -28.82 2.07
N LEU A 48 4.20 -27.65 2.69
CA LEU A 48 3.80 -27.58 4.11
C LEU A 48 2.39 -28.13 4.32
N SER A 49 1.48 -27.95 3.37
CA SER A 49 0.11 -28.47 3.47
C SER A 49 0.08 -30.00 3.60
N LEU A 50 1.03 -30.73 3.01
CA LEU A 50 1.08 -32.19 3.12
C LEU A 50 1.31 -32.66 4.56
N HIS A 51 2.04 -31.88 5.36
CA HIS A 51 2.32 -32.19 6.76
C HIS A 51 1.10 -31.96 7.67
N LEU A 52 0.11 -31.19 7.18
CA LEU A 52 -1.12 -30.86 7.89
C LEU A 52 -2.26 -31.85 7.59
N THR A 53 -2.04 -32.85 6.72
CA THR A 53 -3.04 -33.85 6.30
C THR A 53 -3.67 -34.59 7.48
N GLN A 54 -2.89 -34.87 8.53
CA GLN A 54 -3.34 -35.55 9.73
C GLN A 54 -4.22 -34.68 10.65
N TYR A 55 -4.22 -33.35 10.47
CA TYR A 55 -4.97 -32.41 11.32
C TYR A 55 -6.17 -31.79 10.59
N ILE A 56 -6.07 -31.58 9.27
CA ILE A 56 -7.10 -30.92 8.45
C ILE A 56 -7.42 -31.77 7.23
N THR A 57 -8.66 -32.25 7.18
CA THR A 57 -9.18 -33.08 6.09
C THR A 57 -9.55 -32.26 4.86
N LEU A 58 -10.08 -31.04 5.04
CA LEU A 58 -10.48 -30.17 3.94
C LEU A 58 -9.26 -29.55 3.25
N GLU A 59 -9.00 -29.98 2.01
CA GLU A 59 -7.80 -29.57 1.26
C GLU A 59 -7.68 -28.04 1.07
N PRO A 60 -8.72 -27.30 0.62
CA PRO A 60 -8.63 -25.84 0.51
C PRO A 60 -8.25 -25.14 1.82
N ALA A 61 -8.81 -25.58 2.97
CA ALA A 61 -8.48 -25.01 4.27
C ALA A 61 -7.03 -25.29 4.67
N ARG A 62 -6.53 -26.48 4.35
CA ARG A 62 -5.15 -26.89 4.63
C ARG A 62 -4.14 -26.09 3.81
N GLN A 63 -4.39 -25.91 2.51
CA GLN A 63 -3.55 -25.10 1.64
C GLN A 63 -3.55 -23.63 2.10
N ALA A 64 -4.73 -23.09 2.43
CA ALA A 64 -4.84 -21.74 2.97
C ALA A 64 -4.05 -21.59 4.29
N LEU A 65 -4.20 -22.51 5.24
CA LEU A 65 -3.46 -22.46 6.50
C LEU A 65 -1.95 -22.53 6.29
N ALA A 66 -1.48 -23.46 5.45
CA ALA A 66 -0.06 -23.59 5.14
C ALA A 66 0.51 -22.31 4.51
N PHE A 67 -0.24 -21.70 3.58
CA PHE A 67 0.10 -20.40 3.00
C PHE A 67 0.22 -19.34 4.10
N PHE A 68 -0.80 -19.20 4.97
CA PHE A 68 -0.79 -18.20 6.03
C PHE A 68 0.34 -18.39 7.05
N LEU A 69 0.66 -19.63 7.41
CA LEU A 69 1.76 -19.92 8.34
C LEU A 69 3.10 -19.44 7.78
N ILE A 70 3.40 -19.75 6.50
CA ILE A 70 4.64 -19.30 5.85
C ILE A 70 4.63 -17.79 5.67
N PHE A 71 3.49 -17.24 5.22
CA PHE A 71 3.34 -15.81 5.00
C PHE A 71 3.63 -15.01 6.29
N ILE A 72 2.99 -15.38 7.39
CA ILE A 72 3.19 -14.72 8.70
C ILE A 72 4.63 -14.91 9.17
N ALA A 73 5.19 -16.12 9.06
CA ALA A 73 6.57 -16.37 9.47
C ALA A 73 7.57 -15.46 8.73
N VAL A 74 7.41 -15.29 7.42
CA VAL A 74 8.29 -14.42 6.62
C VAL A 74 8.08 -12.94 6.94
N VAL A 75 6.83 -12.48 7.07
CA VAL A 75 6.54 -11.08 7.44
C VAL A 75 7.09 -10.75 8.83
N LEU A 76 6.92 -11.63 9.81
CA LEU A 76 7.48 -11.45 11.16
C LEU A 76 9.01 -11.40 11.14
N THR A 77 9.64 -12.30 10.38
CA THR A 77 11.09 -12.31 10.20
C THR A 77 11.56 -10.99 9.58
N GLY A 78 10.90 -10.54 8.51
CA GLY A 78 11.17 -9.25 7.87
C GLY A 78 10.97 -8.06 8.81
N ALA A 79 9.94 -8.08 9.65
CA ALA A 79 9.69 -7.03 10.63
C ALA A 79 10.82 -6.95 11.68
N ILE A 80 11.30 -8.10 12.17
CA ILE A 80 12.44 -8.17 13.09
C ILE A 80 13.71 -7.64 12.42
N ILE A 81 14.02 -8.09 11.21
CA ILE A 81 15.18 -7.62 10.43
C ILE A 81 15.09 -6.11 10.23
N GLY A 82 13.93 -5.59 9.82
CA GLY A 82 13.72 -4.17 9.60
C GLY A 82 13.89 -3.33 10.87
N PHE A 83 13.43 -3.85 12.01
CA PHE A 83 13.62 -3.21 13.30
C PHE A 83 15.10 -3.16 13.71
N ILE A 84 15.83 -4.26 13.56
CA ILE A 84 17.27 -4.33 13.85
C ILE A 84 18.04 -3.38 12.92
N ALA A 85 17.74 -3.38 11.62
CA ALA A 85 18.37 -2.51 10.64
C ALA A 85 18.15 -1.02 10.98
N SER A 86 16.92 -0.65 11.34
CA SER A 86 16.60 0.72 11.79
C SER A 86 17.42 1.13 13.03
N LYS A 87 17.59 0.22 14.00
CA LYS A 87 18.47 0.49 15.15
C LYS A 87 19.93 0.66 14.75
N LEU A 88 20.46 -0.16 13.85
CA LEU A 88 21.85 -0.02 13.38
C LEU A 88 22.08 1.35 12.72
N ILE A 89 21.15 1.80 11.87
CA ILE A 89 21.23 3.12 11.22
C ILE A 89 21.20 4.25 12.26
N SER A 90 20.43 4.08 13.34
CA SER A 90 20.36 5.07 14.41
C SER A 90 21.70 5.29 15.12
N VAL A 91 22.56 4.27 15.18
CA VAL A 91 23.88 4.34 15.82
C VAL A 91 24.91 5.06 14.95
N VAL A 92 24.79 4.96 13.61
CA VAL A 92 25.79 5.47 12.65
C VAL A 92 25.57 6.96 12.31
N HIS A 93 24.77 7.71 13.08
CA HIS A 93 24.36 9.11 12.81
C HIS A 93 23.63 9.34 11.46
N LEU A 94 23.36 8.29 10.68
CA LEU A 94 22.59 8.35 9.42
C LEU A 94 21.07 8.38 9.64
N SER A 95 20.63 8.44 10.91
CA SER A 95 19.21 8.45 11.28
C SER A 95 18.42 9.58 10.63
N LEU A 96 19.02 10.76 10.44
CA LEU A 96 18.34 11.88 9.81
C LEU A 96 18.03 11.61 8.34
N GLY A 97 19.00 11.08 7.59
CA GLY A 97 18.81 10.74 6.17
C GLY A 97 17.74 9.67 5.97
N ASP A 98 17.76 8.60 6.78
CA ASP A 98 16.76 7.54 6.75
C ASP A 98 15.34 8.06 7.08
N ARG A 99 15.22 8.98 8.04
CA ARG A 99 13.95 9.62 8.39
C ARG A 99 13.44 10.58 7.32
N LEU A 100 14.32 11.35 6.69
CA LEU A 100 13.96 12.26 5.59
C LEU A 100 13.49 11.49 4.35
N LEU A 101 14.19 10.41 3.99
CA LEU A 101 13.72 9.50 2.95
C LEU A 101 12.39 8.84 3.34
N GLY A 102 12.22 8.53 4.63
CA GLY A 102 10.96 8.03 5.19
C GLY A 102 9.82 9.04 5.02
N LEU A 103 10.08 10.34 5.22
CA LEU A 103 9.13 11.41 4.98
C LEU A 103 8.68 11.45 3.52
N ILE A 104 9.62 11.50 2.58
CA ILE A 104 9.35 11.52 1.13
C ILE A 104 8.53 10.28 0.74
N PHE A 105 8.95 9.11 1.21
CA PHE A 105 8.24 7.86 0.97
C PHE A 105 6.81 7.89 1.55
N GLY A 106 6.63 8.45 2.74
CA GLY A 106 5.33 8.57 3.40
C GLY A 106 4.37 9.51 2.66
N VAL A 107 4.87 10.63 2.15
CA VAL A 107 4.10 11.53 1.27
C VAL A 107 3.72 10.81 -0.01
N ALA A 108 4.67 10.19 -0.70
CA ALA A 108 4.41 9.45 -1.94
C ALA A 108 3.36 8.34 -1.73
N ARG A 109 3.49 7.56 -0.66
CA ARG A 109 2.50 6.53 -0.29
C ARG A 109 1.13 7.15 0.02
N GLY A 110 1.10 8.27 0.73
CA GLY A 110 -0.13 9.00 1.02
C GLY A 110 -0.84 9.44 -0.26
N VAL A 111 -0.10 9.99 -1.22
CA VAL A 111 -0.61 10.36 -2.55
C VAL A 111 -1.14 9.14 -3.29
N ILE A 112 -0.40 8.02 -3.32
CA ILE A 112 -0.89 6.77 -3.95
C ILE A 112 -2.20 6.30 -3.33
N ILE A 113 -2.35 6.35 -2.00
CA ILE A 113 -3.59 5.99 -1.32
C ILE A 113 -4.73 6.92 -1.74
N VAL A 114 -4.49 8.24 -1.76
CA VAL A 114 -5.49 9.22 -2.20
C VAL A 114 -5.89 8.98 -3.66
N LEU A 115 -4.94 8.77 -4.57
CA LEU A 115 -5.22 8.45 -5.98
C LEU A 115 -6.04 7.17 -6.12
N THR A 116 -5.74 6.16 -5.31
CA THR A 116 -6.50 4.90 -5.29
C THR A 116 -7.94 5.14 -4.86
N ILE A 117 -8.17 5.94 -3.82
CA ILE A 117 -9.52 6.32 -3.37
C ILE A 117 -10.23 7.14 -4.44
N THR A 118 -9.58 8.17 -4.99
CA THR A 118 -10.13 9.00 -6.06
C THR A 118 -10.54 8.15 -7.27
N PHE A 119 -9.71 7.18 -7.64
CA PHE A 119 -10.01 6.24 -8.71
C PHE A 119 -11.27 5.42 -8.43
N PHE A 120 -11.34 4.74 -7.27
CA PHE A 120 -12.49 3.91 -6.93
C PHE A 120 -13.79 4.70 -6.75
N VAL A 121 -13.71 5.90 -6.17
CA VAL A 121 -14.87 6.78 -6.04
C VAL A 121 -15.30 7.31 -7.40
N GLY A 122 -14.36 7.70 -8.28
CA GLY A 122 -14.63 8.22 -9.61
C GLY A 122 -15.33 7.25 -10.56
N ILE A 123 -15.19 5.94 -10.34
CA ILE A 123 -15.95 4.91 -11.09
C ILE A 123 -17.27 4.53 -10.43
N SER A 124 -17.53 5.04 -9.22
CA SER A 124 -18.75 4.77 -8.44
C SER A 124 -19.77 5.92 -8.57
N PRO A 125 -21.05 5.68 -8.25
CA PRO A 125 -22.07 6.74 -8.22
C PRO A 125 -21.77 7.88 -7.22
N LEU A 126 -20.88 7.65 -6.25
CA LEU A 126 -20.47 8.66 -5.27
C LEU A 126 -19.72 9.84 -5.90
N ALA A 127 -19.29 9.71 -7.16
CA ALA A 127 -18.59 10.78 -7.88
C ALA A 127 -19.48 12.00 -8.20
N GLU A 128 -20.80 11.80 -8.32
CA GLU A 128 -21.78 12.85 -8.66
C GLU A 128 -22.29 13.61 -7.42
N GLU A 129 -21.83 13.22 -6.24
CA GLU A 129 -22.28 13.83 -4.99
C GLU A 129 -21.68 15.23 -4.79
N VAL A 130 -22.50 16.15 -4.27
CA VAL A 130 -22.14 17.56 -4.06
C VAL A 130 -20.91 17.71 -3.15
N TRP A 131 -20.79 16.87 -2.13
CA TRP A 131 -19.65 16.87 -1.22
C TRP A 131 -18.40 16.25 -1.84
N TRP A 132 -18.49 15.54 -2.96
CA TRP A 132 -17.32 15.08 -3.68
C TRP A 132 -16.85 16.21 -4.59
N GLU A 133 -17.69 16.72 -5.49
CA GLU A 133 -17.31 17.75 -6.46
C GLU A 133 -16.77 19.05 -5.84
N GLN A 134 -17.23 19.44 -4.65
CA GLN A 134 -16.80 20.67 -3.98
C GLN A 134 -15.39 20.61 -3.36
N SER A 135 -14.70 19.47 -3.35
CA SER A 135 -13.36 19.35 -2.77
C SER A 135 -12.31 20.02 -3.65
N MET A 136 -11.54 20.93 -3.06
CA MET A 136 -10.43 21.61 -3.75
C MET A 136 -9.28 20.64 -4.05
N LEU A 137 -8.98 19.72 -3.11
CA LEU A 137 -7.87 18.79 -3.24
C LEU A 137 -8.14 17.69 -4.26
N LEU A 138 -9.41 17.44 -4.60
CA LEU A 138 -9.75 16.49 -5.64
C LEU A 138 -9.26 16.92 -7.02
N GLY A 139 -9.26 18.21 -7.35
CA GLY A 139 -8.76 18.70 -8.64
C GLY A 139 -7.32 18.23 -8.90
N TYR A 140 -6.42 18.47 -7.93
CA TYR A 140 -5.04 17.98 -8.00
C TYR A 140 -4.95 16.45 -8.08
N SER A 141 -5.78 15.73 -7.34
CA SER A 141 -5.78 14.27 -7.38
C SER A 141 -6.26 13.72 -8.74
N ARG A 142 -7.23 14.38 -9.38
CA ARG A 142 -7.73 14.00 -10.71
C ARG A 142 -6.69 14.27 -11.79
N GLU A 143 -6.01 15.41 -11.74
CA GLU A 143 -4.90 15.73 -12.66
C GLU A 143 -3.77 14.69 -12.58
N LEU A 144 -3.34 14.37 -11.35
CA LEU A 144 -2.34 13.33 -11.12
C LEU A 144 -2.83 11.95 -11.59
N LEU A 145 -4.11 11.64 -11.38
CA LEU A 145 -4.71 10.39 -11.85
C LEU A 145 -4.70 10.30 -13.38
N VAL A 146 -4.99 11.38 -14.10
CA VAL A 146 -4.92 11.45 -15.56
C VAL A 146 -3.50 11.15 -16.06
N ILE A 147 -2.48 11.71 -15.40
CA ILE A 147 -1.08 11.43 -15.72
C ILE A 147 -0.77 9.94 -15.53
N VAL A 148 -1.21 9.34 -14.42
CA VAL A 148 -1.02 7.91 -14.13
C VAL A 148 -1.75 7.03 -15.15
N LEU A 149 -2.98 7.38 -15.51
CA LEU A 149 -3.78 6.63 -16.48
C LEU A 149 -3.18 6.67 -17.90
N ASN A 150 -2.48 7.74 -18.27
CA ASN A 150 -1.77 7.82 -19.56
C ASN A 150 -0.60 6.83 -19.66
N TRP A 151 -0.11 6.31 -18.53
CA TRP A 151 0.93 5.29 -18.50
C TRP A 151 0.35 3.88 -18.54
N MET A 152 -0.97 3.72 -18.35
CA MET A 152 -1.64 2.42 -18.41
C MET A 152 -1.91 2.02 -19.86
N PRO A 153 -1.99 0.72 -20.17
CA PRO A 153 -2.32 0.26 -21.52
C PRO A 153 -3.72 0.72 -21.94
N ASP A 154 -3.91 0.96 -23.24
CA ASP A 154 -5.10 1.62 -23.80
C ASP A 154 -6.44 0.93 -23.45
N ASN A 155 -6.41 -0.39 -23.24
CA ASN A 155 -7.57 -1.18 -22.85
C ASN A 155 -8.18 -0.78 -21.50
N PHE A 156 -7.42 -0.15 -20.61
CA PHE A 156 -7.89 0.34 -19.31
C PHE A 156 -8.25 1.82 -19.33
N SER A 157 -7.69 2.59 -20.25
CA SER A 157 -7.65 4.04 -20.14
C SER A 157 -8.85 4.73 -20.79
N GLU A 158 -9.33 4.26 -21.95
CA GLU A 158 -10.36 4.96 -22.74
C GLU A 158 -11.70 5.15 -21.99
N GLY A 159 -12.25 4.08 -21.39
CA GLY A 159 -13.52 4.14 -20.68
C GLY A 159 -13.47 4.95 -19.38
N LEU A 160 -12.28 5.01 -18.77
CA LEU A 160 -12.03 5.74 -17.52
C LEU A 160 -11.76 7.22 -17.78
N PHE A 161 -11.04 7.54 -18.85
CA PHE A 161 -10.77 8.91 -19.27
C PHE A 161 -12.05 9.65 -19.62
N GLN A 162 -13.00 9.00 -20.29
CA GLN A 162 -14.28 9.63 -20.61
C GLN A 162 -15.07 9.99 -19.35
N ARG A 163 -15.10 9.10 -18.34
CA ARG A 163 -15.79 9.36 -17.07
C ARG A 163 -15.09 10.42 -16.21
N LEU A 164 -13.76 10.41 -16.15
CA LEU A 164 -13.01 11.39 -15.36
C LEU A 164 -12.99 12.79 -15.98
N ARG A 165 -13.13 12.89 -17.31
CA ARG A 165 -13.23 14.18 -18.02
C ARG A 165 -14.66 14.74 -18.01
N SER A 166 -15.67 13.90 -17.76
CA SER A 166 -17.07 14.33 -17.63
C SER A 166 -17.46 14.76 -16.21
N LEU A 167 -16.61 14.49 -15.21
CA LEU A 167 -16.74 14.91 -13.81
C LEU A 167 -15.94 16.18 -13.54
#